data_AF-A0A351XAR4-F1
#
_entry.id   AF-A0A351XAR4-F1
#
_cell.length_a   1.000
_cell.length_b   1.000
_cell.length_c   1.000
_cell.angle_alpha   90.00
_cell.angle_beta   90.00
_cell.angle_gamma   90.00
#
_symmetry.space_group_name_H-M   'P 1'
#
loop_
_entity.id
_entity.type
_entity.pdbx_description
1 polymer ?
#
loop_
_entity_poly.entity_id
_entity_poly.type
_entity_poly.pdbx_seq_one_letter_code
_entity_poly.pdbx_strand_id
1 'polypeptide(L)'
;GIKNINPFKKRLVVDGLNVATSEMTELNLYFDSIINTNLIEGSFYQINPDLLLDIEEHASRYSFIFHNVTNLKLLDYYSECNKLDNTPYRKDYKLID
;
A
#
# COMPACT_ATOMS: atom_id res chain seq x y z
N GLY A 1 -0.40 -8.92 7.00
CA GLY A 1 0.60 -7.97 6.48
C GLY A 1 1.32 -8.56 5.27
N ILE A 2 2.05 -7.76 4.51
CA ILE A 2 2.75 -8.22 3.30
C ILE A 2 4.10 -8.85 3.69
N LYS A 3 4.28 -10.12 3.37
CA LYS A 3 5.54 -10.85 3.60
C LYS A 3 6.49 -10.72 2.42
N ASN A 4 5.96 -10.85 1.21
CA ASN A 4 6.75 -10.84 -0.03
C ASN A 4 5.90 -10.44 -1.25
N ILE A 5 6.57 -10.01 -2.31
CA ILE A 5 5.97 -9.64 -3.58
C ILE A 5 6.76 -10.31 -4.70
N ASN A 6 6.07 -11.00 -5.60
CA ASN A 6 6.64 -11.45 -6.86
C ASN A 6 6.28 -10.45 -7.95
N PRO A 7 7.23 -9.61 -8.42
CA PRO A 7 6.93 -8.56 -9.38
C PRO A 7 6.55 -9.09 -10.77
N PHE A 8 7.14 -10.22 -11.19
CA PHE A 8 6.89 -10.80 -12.52
C PHE A 8 5.48 -11.39 -12.67
N LYS A 9 4.94 -11.93 -11.57
CA LYS A 9 3.58 -12.48 -11.52
C LYS A 9 2.57 -11.51 -10.88
N LYS A 10 3.03 -10.32 -10.46
CA LYS A 10 2.28 -9.37 -9.64
C LYS A 10 1.54 -10.05 -8.49
N ARG A 11 2.23 -10.96 -7.79
CA ARG A 11 1.63 -11.79 -6.74
C ARG A 11 2.14 -11.36 -5.37
N LEU A 12 1.23 -11.12 -4.44
CA LEU A 12 1.50 -10.78 -3.05
C LEU A 12 1.41 -12.04 -2.19
N VAL A 13 2.39 -12.25 -1.31
CA VAL A 13 2.33 -13.23 -0.22
C VAL A 13 2.04 -12.44 1.05
N VAL A 14 0.92 -12.72 1.70
CA VAL A 14 0.43 -11.94 2.84
C VAL A 14 -0.04 -12.84 3.96
N ASP A 15 0.07 -12.34 5.19
CA ASP A 15 -0.70 -12.88 6.31
C ASP A 15 -2.11 -12.28 6.29
N GLY A 16 -3.12 -13.15 6.19
CA GLY A 16 -4.53 -12.80 6.23
C GLY A 16 -5.25 -13.46 7.40
N LEU A 17 -6.25 -12.77 7.94
CA LEU A 17 -7.13 -13.31 8.97
C LEU A 17 -8.32 -14.00 8.30
N ASN A 18 -8.50 -15.29 8.57
CA ASN A 18 -9.72 -15.98 8.18
C ASN A 18 -10.84 -15.56 9.15
N VAL A 19 -11.84 -14.84 8.65
CA VAL A 19 -12.95 -14.32 9.48
C VAL A 19 -13.83 -15.44 10.06
N ALA A 20 -13.94 -16.58 9.38
CA ALA A 20 -14.74 -17.69 9.85
C ALA A 20 -14.07 -18.47 10.99
N THR A 21 -12.75 -18.65 10.93
CA THR A 21 -12.00 -19.42 11.95
C THR A 21 -11.27 -18.55 12.95
N SER A 22 -11.15 -17.24 12.70
CA SER A 22 -10.33 -16.28 13.47
C SER A 22 -8.84 -16.64 13.51
N GLU A 23 -8.37 -17.45 12.56
CA GLU A 23 -6.97 -17.88 12.47
C GLU A 23 -6.22 -17.05 11.43
N MET A 24 -4.94 -16.76 11.74
CA MET A 24 -4.02 -16.19 10.77
C MET A 24 -3.52 -17.26 9.82
N THR A 25 -3.58 -16.99 8.53
CA THR A 25 -3.09 -17.87 7.48
C THR A 25 -2.33 -17.10 6.41
N GLU A 26 -1.45 -17.79 5.70
CA GLU A 26 -0.74 -17.22 4.57
C GLU A 26 -1.61 -17.30 3.31
N LEU A 27 -1.77 -16.18 2.64
CA LEU A 27 -2.55 -16.04 1.42
C LEU A 27 -1.67 -15.59 0.26
N ASN A 28 -2.00 -16.10 -0.92
CA ASN A 28 -1.42 -15.66 -2.18
C ASN A 28 -2.48 -14.86 -2.93
N LEU A 29 -2.24 -13.56 -3.11
CA LEU A 29 -3.15 -12.65 -3.80
C LEU A 29 -2.50 -12.17 -5.09
N TYR A 30 -3.28 -11.98 -6.15
CA TYR A 30 -2.81 -11.29 -7.35
C TYR A 30 -3.16 -9.81 -7.21
N PHE A 31 -2.19 -8.94 -7.47
CA PHE A 31 -2.35 -7.49 -7.35
C PHE A 31 -3.49 -6.98 -8.23
N ASP A 32 -3.56 -7.46 -9.47
CA ASP A 32 -4.60 -7.08 -10.44
C ASP A 32 -6.01 -7.56 -10.03
N SER A 33 -6.14 -8.46 -9.04
CA SER A 33 -7.43 -8.95 -8.52
C SER A 33 -7.91 -8.18 -7.28
N ILE A 34 -7.13 -7.20 -6.79
CA ILE A 34 -7.51 -6.38 -5.66
C ILE A 34 -8.50 -5.31 -6.11
N ILE A 35 -9.73 -5.40 -5.61
CA ILE A 35 -10.80 -4.45 -5.94
C ILE A 35 -10.76 -3.24 -5.01
N ASN A 36 -10.40 -3.44 -3.74
CA ASN A 36 -10.35 -2.39 -2.73
C ASN A 36 -9.30 -2.68 -1.67
N THR A 37 -8.75 -1.62 -1.08
CA THR A 37 -7.80 -1.66 0.04
C THR A 37 -8.14 -0.57 1.03
N ASN A 38 -8.20 -0.92 2.31
CA ASN A 38 -8.36 0.05 3.40
C ASN A 38 -7.20 -0.09 4.39
N LEU A 39 -6.67 1.04 4.83
CA LEU A 39 -5.74 1.08 5.96
C LEU A 39 -6.53 0.95 7.25
N ILE A 40 -6.16 -0.01 8.10
CA ILE A 40 -6.74 -0.16 9.43
C ILE A 40 -5.87 0.66 10.39
N GLU A 41 -6.39 1.78 10.87
CA GLU A 41 -5.71 2.61 11.88
C GLU A 41 -5.40 1.80 13.15
N GLY A 42 -4.21 2.02 13.71
CA GLY A 42 -3.72 1.29 14.88
C GLY A 42 -3.25 -0.15 14.60
N SER A 43 -3.35 -0.64 13.36
CA SER A 43 -2.70 -1.89 12.96
C SER A 43 -1.23 -1.66 12.59
N PHE A 44 -0.36 -2.60 12.96
CA PHE A 44 1.06 -2.58 12.62
C PHE A 44 1.49 -3.93 12.09
N TYR A 45 2.34 -3.92 11.07
CA TYR A 45 3.02 -5.11 10.57
C TYR A 45 4.47 -4.77 10.32
N GLN A 46 5.37 -5.66 10.75
CA GLN A 46 6.80 -5.44 10.59
C GLN A 46 7.16 -5.38 9.10
N ILE A 47 7.94 -4.36 8.73
CA ILE A 47 8.46 -4.23 7.37
C ILE A 47 9.52 -5.31 7.15
N ASN A 48 9.43 -6.01 6.02
CA ASN A 48 10.48 -6.92 5.57
C ASN A 48 11.63 -6.09 4.96
N PRO A 49 12.80 -5.99 5.62
CA PRO A 49 13.89 -5.13 5.17
C PRO A 49 14.51 -5.63 3.86
N ASP A 50 14.57 -6.95 3.64
CA ASP A 50 15.12 -7.52 2.40
C ASP A 50 14.22 -7.19 1.21
N LEU A 51 12.89 -7.24 1.42
CA LEU A 51 11.93 -6.84 0.42
C LEU A 51 12.03 -5.34 0.11
N LEU A 52 12.24 -4.51 1.13
CA LEU A 52 12.41 -3.07 0.94
C LEU A 52 13.67 -2.78 0.12
N LEU A 53 14.79 -3.40 0.46
CA LEU A 53 16.05 -3.28 -0.28
C LEU A 53 15.89 -3.74 -1.75
N ASP A 54 15.24 -4.88 -2.00
CA ASP A 54 15.00 -5.37 -3.37
C ASP A 54 14.10 -4.40 -4.17
N ILE A 55 13.11 -3.78 -3.53
CA ILE A 55 12.27 -2.75 -4.16
C ILE A 55 13.11 -1.51 -4.49
N GLU A 56 14.00 -1.07 -3.59
CA GLU A 56 14.87 0.09 -3.80
C GLU A 56 15.87 -0.15 -4.93
N GLU A 57 16.53 -1.31 -4.96
CA GLU A 57 17.51 -1.67 -5.99
C GLU A 57 16.87 -1.98 -7.36
N HIS A 58 15.61 -2.41 -7.38
CA HIS A 58 14.93 -2.89 -8.58
C HIS A 58 13.52 -2.29 -8.78
N ALA A 59 13.36 -1.00 -8.46
CA ALA A 59 12.08 -0.28 -8.49
C ALA A 59 11.28 -0.44 -9.80
N SER A 60 11.95 -0.55 -10.95
CA SER A 60 11.30 -0.75 -12.25
C SER A 60 10.47 -2.04 -12.33
N ARG A 61 10.90 -3.12 -11.66
CA ARG A 61 10.18 -4.40 -11.59
C ARG A 61 8.88 -4.28 -10.79
N TYR A 62 8.88 -3.41 -9.79
CA TYR A 62 7.75 -3.16 -8.90
C TYR A 62 6.85 -2.02 -9.37
N SER A 63 7.11 -1.50 -10.57
CA SER A 63 6.43 -0.32 -11.07
C SER A 63 4.90 -0.46 -11.09
N PHE A 64 4.34 -1.66 -11.24
CA PHE A 64 2.88 -1.89 -11.16
C PHE A 64 2.25 -1.49 -9.81
N ILE A 65 3.01 -1.49 -8.72
CA ILE A 65 2.56 -1.03 -7.40
C ILE A 65 2.48 0.50 -7.38
N PHE A 66 3.43 1.14 -8.05
CA PHE A 66 3.59 2.59 -8.05
C PHE A 66 2.87 3.28 -9.21
N HIS A 67 2.46 2.55 -10.26
CA HIS A 67 1.92 3.10 -11.51
C HIS A 67 0.60 3.89 -11.36
N ASN A 68 -0.03 3.87 -10.19
CA ASN A 68 -1.09 4.82 -9.83
C ASN A 68 -0.48 6.15 -9.32
N VAL A 69 0.57 6.64 -10.01
CA VAL A 69 1.41 7.81 -9.64
C VAL A 69 0.61 9.11 -9.61
N THR A 70 -0.58 9.16 -10.20
CA THR A 70 -1.48 10.32 -10.07
C THR A 70 -1.78 10.62 -8.60
N ASN A 71 -1.93 9.58 -7.76
CA ASN A 71 -2.14 9.75 -6.32
C ASN A 71 -0.85 10.02 -5.53
N LEU A 72 0.30 9.47 -5.95
CA LEU A 72 1.58 9.70 -5.26
C LEU A 72 2.07 11.14 -5.44
N LYS A 73 1.96 11.71 -6.65
CA LYS A 73 2.25 13.14 -6.87
C LYS A 73 1.28 14.06 -6.14
N LEU A 74 0.01 13.64 -6.00
CA LEU A 74 -0.98 14.36 -5.21
C LEU A 74 -0.62 14.31 -3.72
N LEU A 75 -0.24 13.15 -3.19
CA LEU A 75 0.18 12.93 -1.80
C LEU A 75 1.48 13.67 -1.47
N ASP A 76 2.46 13.69 -2.38
CA ASP A 76 3.68 14.48 -2.23
C ASP A 76 3.36 15.98 -2.25
N TYR A 77 2.51 16.43 -3.17
CA TYR A 77 2.03 17.81 -3.21
C TYR A 77 1.27 18.20 -1.94
N TYR A 78 0.37 17.35 -1.44
CA TYR A 78 -0.36 17.58 -0.19
C TYR A 78 0.57 17.56 1.03
N SER A 79 1.60 16.70 1.06
CA SER A 79 2.58 16.64 2.14
C SER A 79 3.44 17.91 2.17
N GLU A 80 3.88 18.40 1.01
CA GLU A 80 4.62 19.66 0.87
C GLU A 80 3.75 20.88 1.19
N CYS A 81 2.47 20.90 0.78
CA CYS A 81 1.52 21.94 1.17
C CYS A 81 1.22 21.92 2.68
N ASN A 82 1.07 20.75 3.30
CA ASN A 82 0.77 20.62 4.73
C ASN A 82 1.97 21.00 5.63
N LYS A 83 3.21 20.87 5.13
CA LYS A 83 4.41 21.40 5.81
C LYS A 83 4.50 22.93 5.76
N LEU A 84 3.87 23.56 4.76
CA LEU A 84 3.87 25.01 4.53
C LEU A 84 2.62 25.70 5.10
N ASP A 85 1.53 24.97 5.32
CA ASP A 85 0.23 25.52 5.69
C ASP A 85 -0.08 25.33 7.18
N ASN A 86 0.29 26.31 8.00
CA ASN A 86 -0.13 26.43 9.40
C ASN A 86 -1.57 26.99 9.52
N THR A 87 -2.55 26.50 8.74
CA THR A 87 -3.95 26.91 8.93
C THR A 87 -4.92 25.74 9.13
N PRO A 88 -5.74 25.76 10.20
CA PRO A 88 -6.54 24.61 10.60
C PRO A 88 -7.90 24.64 9.90
N TYR A 89 -8.05 24.05 8.71
CA TYR A 89 -9.38 23.91 8.12
C TYR A 89 -9.66 22.52 7.53
N ARG A 90 -10.49 21.78 8.27
CA ARG A 90 -11.40 20.72 7.80
C ARG A 90 -11.98 21.08 6.43
N LYS A 91 -11.92 20.16 5.47
CA LYS A 91 -13.04 19.89 4.56
C LYS A 91 -12.89 18.56 3.84
N ASP A 92 -14.01 17.85 3.81
CA ASP A 92 -14.22 16.51 3.28
C ASP A 92 -13.75 16.36 1.84
N TYR A 93 -12.88 15.40 1.59
CA TYR A 93 -12.54 14.96 0.23
C TYR A 93 -13.42 13.77 -0.15
N LYS A 94 -14.25 13.95 -1.19
CA LYS A 94 -14.94 12.86 -1.87
C LYS A 94 -14.11 12.44 -3.09
N LEU A 95 -13.83 11.14 -3.23
CA LEU A 95 -13.25 10.58 -4.44
C LEU A 95 -14.23 10.72 -5.63
N ILE A 96 -13.68 10.99 -6.82
CA ILE A 96 -14.41 10.99 -8.10
C ILE A 96 -14.01 9.72 -8.86
N ASP A 97 -15.01 9.05 -9.46
CA ASP A 97 -14.93 7.80 -10.25
C ASP A 97 -14.03 7.90 -11.50
#